data_AF-A0A2H6N0G7-F1
#
_entry.id   AF-A0A2H6N0G7-F1
#
_cell.length_a   1.000
_cell.length_b   1.000
_cell.length_c   1.000
_cell.angle_alpha   90.00
_cell.angle_beta   90.00
_cell.angle_gamma   90.00
#
_symmetry.space_group_name_H-M   'P 1'
#
loop_
_entity.id
_entity.type
_entity.pdbx_description
1 polymer ?
#
loop_
_entity_poly.entity_id
_entity_poly.type
_entity_poly.pdbx_seq_one_letter_code
_entity_poly.pdbx_strand_id
1 'polypeptide(L)'
;IVTLDYDTSTSSSPTVDGTTTGTVMDDTDPPGPDNLFVNYLSRIHREEDFQFVLKGVARLLSNPLVQTYLPNSTKKIQFHQELLVLFWKLCDFNKKFLFFVLKSSDVLDILVPILYFLNDARADQSR
;
A
#
# COMPACT_ATOMS: atom_id res chain seq x y z
N ILE A 1 -15.03 -11.97 -16.41
CA ILE A 1 -13.77 -11.29 -16.04
C ILE A 1 -13.48 -10.33 -17.17
N VAL A 2 -13.65 -9.03 -16.94
CA VAL A 2 -13.30 -7.99 -17.92
C VAL A 2 -11.78 -7.93 -17.92
N THR A 3 -11.16 -8.43 -18.99
CA THR A 3 -9.73 -8.23 -19.23
C THR A 3 -9.53 -6.77 -19.59
N LEU A 4 -8.55 -6.13 -18.96
CA LEU A 4 -8.13 -4.77 -19.30
C LEU A 4 -7.18 -4.86 -20.48
N ASP A 5 -7.72 -4.73 -21.68
CA ASP A 5 -6.93 -4.59 -22.92
C ASP A 5 -6.39 -3.15 -22.96
N TYR A 6 -5.11 -2.97 -22.61
CA TYR A 6 -4.44 -1.67 -22.62
C TYR A 6 -3.57 -1.54 -23.87
N ASP A 7 -3.95 -0.65 -24.77
CA ASP A 7 -3.22 -0.33 -26.01
C ASP A 7 -2.09 0.67 -25.72
N THR A 8 -0.86 0.34 -26.14
CA THR A 8 0.39 1.04 -25.78
C THR A 8 0.71 2.22 -26.74
N SER A 9 -0.23 2.66 -27.58
CA SER A 9 0.10 3.44 -28.76
C SER A 9 0.19 4.98 -28.59
N THR A 10 0.31 5.54 -27.40
CA THR A 10 0.45 7.00 -27.23
C THR A 10 1.47 7.41 -26.18
N SER A 11 2.76 7.32 -26.53
CA SER A 11 3.82 8.07 -25.86
C SER A 11 4.95 8.44 -26.83
N SER A 12 4.63 9.22 -27.87
CA SER A 12 5.62 9.98 -28.63
C SER A 12 5.40 11.47 -28.40
N SER A 13 6.06 12.04 -27.40
CA SER A 13 6.19 13.50 -27.26
C SER A 13 7.30 14.00 -28.20
N PRO A 14 7.13 15.16 -28.86
CA PRO A 14 8.11 15.68 -29.82
C PRO A 14 9.30 16.31 -29.09
N THR A 15 10.51 16.12 -29.61
CA THR A 15 11.75 16.77 -29.16
C THR A 15 11.96 18.08 -29.91
N VAL A 16 12.17 19.19 -29.18
CA VAL A 16 12.70 20.43 -29.77
C VAL A 16 13.68 21.10 -28.79
N ASP A 17 14.90 21.29 -29.31
CA ASP A 17 16.00 22.18 -28.94
C ASP A 17 16.77 22.05 -27.61
N GLY A 18 18.08 21.93 -27.78
CA GLY A 18 19.07 21.87 -26.70
C GLY A 18 19.58 23.24 -26.26
N THR A 19 19.99 23.32 -24.99
CA THR A 19 21.18 24.00 -24.45
C THR A 19 21.28 23.65 -22.96
N THR A 20 22.47 23.28 -22.50
CA THR A 20 22.84 22.86 -21.14
C THR A 20 22.84 23.98 -20.10
N THR A 21 22.29 23.73 -18.90
CA THR A 21 22.74 24.32 -17.60
C THR A 21 22.41 23.34 -16.46
N GLY A 22 23.37 23.09 -15.56
CA GLY A 22 23.37 21.96 -14.62
C GLY A 22 22.74 22.20 -13.22
N THR A 23 22.94 21.18 -12.37
CA THR A 23 22.58 21.02 -10.93
C THR A 23 21.06 20.97 -10.65
N VAL A 24 20.45 19.97 -10.02
CA VAL A 24 20.73 19.19 -8.80
C VAL A 24 19.94 17.86 -8.92
N MET A 25 20.43 16.79 -8.25
CA MET A 25 19.81 15.47 -8.07
C MET A 25 18.27 15.46 -8.18
N ASP A 26 17.76 15.00 -9.32
CA ASP A 26 16.45 14.36 -9.39
C ASP A 26 16.74 12.95 -9.87
N ASP A 27 16.72 12.00 -8.93
CA ASP A 27 16.72 10.58 -9.22
C ASP A 27 15.29 10.23 -9.72
N THR A 28 14.89 10.89 -10.80
CA THR A 28 13.75 10.47 -11.59
C THR A 28 14.24 9.28 -12.39
N ASP A 29 14.10 8.10 -11.77
CA ASP A 29 14.05 6.84 -12.51
C ASP A 29 13.24 7.11 -13.79
N PRO A 30 13.76 6.74 -14.98
CA PRO A 30 13.05 6.96 -16.23
C PRO A 30 11.64 6.36 -16.06
N PRO A 31 10.58 7.03 -16.56
CA PRO A 31 9.23 6.50 -16.45
C PRO A 31 9.20 5.20 -17.25
N GLY A 32 9.49 4.10 -16.57
CA GLY A 32 9.11 2.78 -17.01
C GLY A 32 7.61 2.80 -17.29
N PRO A 33 7.10 1.84 -18.08
CA PRO A 33 5.70 1.81 -18.47
C PRO A 33 4.82 2.13 -17.25
N ASP A 34 4.03 3.21 -17.35
CA ASP A 34 3.29 3.77 -16.22
C ASP A 34 2.56 2.63 -15.50
N ASN A 35 2.95 2.35 -14.25
CA ASN A 35 2.31 1.29 -13.49
C ASN A 35 0.85 1.68 -13.26
N LEU A 36 -0.06 1.14 -14.07
CA LEU A 36 -1.47 1.50 -14.07
C LEU A 36 -2.10 1.30 -12.70
N PHE A 37 -1.67 0.29 -11.93
CA PHE A 37 -2.17 0.05 -10.58
C PHE A 37 -1.78 1.19 -9.64
N VAL A 38 -0.53 1.64 -9.66
CA VAL A 38 -0.06 2.80 -8.87
C VAL A 38 -0.77 4.08 -9.32
N ASN A 39 -0.98 4.23 -10.63
CA ASN A 39 -1.69 5.35 -11.22
C ASN A 39 -3.17 5.40 -10.79
N TYR A 40 -3.88 4.27 -10.74
CA TYR A 40 -5.25 4.22 -10.21
C TYR A 40 -5.29 4.41 -8.70
N LEU A 41 -4.39 3.76 -7.96
CA LEU A 41 -4.32 3.83 -6.51
C LEU A 41 -4.08 5.26 -6.01
N SER A 42 -3.18 6.01 -6.66
CA SER A 42 -2.91 7.42 -6.33
C SER A 42 -4.10 8.36 -6.58
N ARG A 43 -5.04 7.98 -7.47
CA ARG A 43 -6.24 8.78 -7.78
C ARG A 43 -7.44 8.51 -6.87
N ILE A 44 -7.41 7.46 -6.04
CA ILE A 44 -8.46 7.22 -5.04
C ILE A 44 -8.49 8.42 -4.09
N HIS A 45 -9.67 8.95 -3.82
CA HIS A 45 -9.84 10.15 -2.98
C HIS A 45 -11.14 10.17 -2.19
N ARG A 46 -12.06 9.23 -2.43
CA ARG A 46 -13.33 9.12 -1.72
C ARG A 46 -13.07 8.58 -0.33
N GLU A 47 -13.68 9.20 0.66
CA GLU A 47 -13.44 8.89 2.06
C GLU A 47 -13.99 7.50 2.42
N GLU A 48 -15.13 7.13 1.85
CA GLU A 48 -15.74 5.81 1.96
C GLU A 48 -14.82 4.69 1.44
N ASP A 49 -14.09 4.95 0.35
CA ASP A 49 -13.14 3.99 -0.23
C ASP A 49 -11.92 3.84 0.70
N PHE A 50 -11.42 4.95 1.25
CA PHE A 50 -10.36 4.93 2.26
C PHE A 50 -10.77 4.18 3.52
N GLN A 51 -11.97 4.43 4.03
CA GLN A 51 -12.50 3.74 5.20
C GLN A 51 -12.66 2.24 4.93
N PHE A 52 -13.17 1.86 3.75
CA PHE A 52 -13.29 0.47 3.33
C PHE A 52 -11.93 -0.23 3.31
N VAL A 53 -10.92 0.38 2.66
CA VAL A 53 -9.57 -0.16 2.58
C VAL A 53 -8.95 -0.30 3.97
N LEU A 54 -9.00 0.75 4.79
CA LEU A 54 -8.43 0.75 6.14
C LEU A 54 -9.06 -0.34 7.01
N LYS A 55 -10.40 -0.42 7.05
CA LYS A 55 -11.11 -1.47 7.80
C LYS A 55 -10.81 -2.87 7.28
N GLY A 56 -10.69 -3.02 5.96
CA GLY A 56 -10.33 -4.29 5.32
C GLY A 56 -8.94 -4.76 5.74
N VAL A 57 -7.94 -3.89 5.63
CA VAL A 57 -6.54 -4.16 6.00
C VAL A 57 -6.43 -4.42 7.50
N ALA A 58 -7.03 -3.58 8.35
CA ALA A 58 -7.02 -3.76 9.81
C ALA A 58 -7.64 -5.10 10.23
N ARG A 59 -8.76 -5.50 9.61
CA ARG A 59 -9.41 -6.80 9.88
C ARG A 59 -8.53 -7.98 9.48
N LEU A 60 -7.87 -7.90 8.32
CA LEU A 60 -6.96 -8.95 7.86
C LEU A 60 -5.75 -9.07 8.78
N LEU A 61 -5.13 -7.96 9.15
CA LEU A 61 -4.01 -7.96 10.10
C LEU A 61 -4.42 -8.40 11.51
N SER A 62 -5.66 -8.14 11.91
CA SER A 62 -6.20 -8.58 13.21
C SER A 62 -6.54 -10.06 13.27
N ASN A 63 -6.63 -10.78 12.15
CA ASN A 63 -7.08 -12.18 12.14
C ASN A 63 -6.26 -13.11 13.06
N PRO A 64 -4.92 -13.02 13.15
CA PRO A 64 -4.14 -13.85 14.08
C PRO A 64 -4.32 -13.47 15.55
N LEU A 65 -4.82 -12.26 15.84
CA LEU A 65 -5.08 -11.76 17.20
C LEU A 65 -6.42 -12.26 17.77
N VAL A 66 -7.31 -12.79 16.93
CA VAL A 66 -8.62 -13.30 17.36
C VAL A 66 -8.46 -14.68 18.01
N GLN A 67 -8.58 -14.72 19.33
CA GLN A 67 -8.67 -15.98 20.07
C GLN A 67 -9.99 -16.68 19.72
N THR A 68 -9.89 -17.85 19.09
CA THR A 68 -11.05 -18.71 18.82
C THR A 68 -10.99 -19.93 19.72
N TYR A 69 -12.11 -20.27 20.36
CA TYR A 69 -12.22 -21.40 21.30
C TYR A 69 -12.02 -22.76 20.63
N LEU A 70 -12.18 -22.84 19.31
CA LEU A 70 -12.12 -24.08 18.56
C LEU A 70 -10.75 -24.21 17.84
N PRO A 71 -9.96 -25.25 18.13
CA PRO A 71 -8.67 -25.46 17.48
C PRO A 71 -8.86 -25.61 15.95
N ASN A 72 -7.98 -25.00 15.17
CA ASN A 72 -8.02 -24.94 13.69
C ASN A 72 -9.21 -24.18 13.06
N SER A 73 -10.08 -23.54 13.85
CA SER A 73 -11.25 -22.82 13.32
C SER A 73 -10.90 -21.48 12.66
N THR A 74 -9.69 -20.98 12.86
CA THR A 74 -9.17 -19.76 12.23
C THR A 74 -7.90 -20.13 11.48
N LYS A 75 -7.93 -20.03 10.15
CA LYS A 75 -6.72 -20.18 9.34
C LYS A 75 -5.79 -19.01 9.67
N LYS A 76 -4.60 -19.31 10.22
CA LYS A 76 -3.54 -18.31 10.38
C LYS A 76 -3.22 -17.71 9.01
N ILE A 77 -3.30 -16.39 8.91
CA ILE A 77 -2.83 -15.66 7.73
C ILE A 77 -1.31 -15.72 7.74
N GLN A 78 -0.75 -16.42 6.76
CA GLN A 78 0.70 -16.56 6.58
C GLN A 78 1.32 -15.37 5.82
N PHE A 79 0.50 -14.51 5.21
CA PHE A 79 0.93 -13.42 4.33
C PHE A 79 0.85 -12.02 5.01
N HIS A 80 1.14 -11.96 6.31
CA HIS A 80 1.05 -10.70 7.06
C HIS A 80 2.11 -9.68 6.60
N GLN A 81 3.28 -10.14 6.16
CA GLN A 81 4.33 -9.28 5.63
C GLN A 81 3.88 -8.58 4.34
N GLU A 82 3.23 -9.31 3.44
CA GLU A 82 2.69 -8.80 2.18
C GLU A 82 1.57 -7.78 2.43
N LEU A 83 0.73 -8.01 3.45
CA LEU A 83 -0.28 -7.02 3.88
C LEU A 83 0.36 -5.74 4.45
N LEU A 84 1.44 -5.86 5.23
CA LEU A 84 2.18 -4.70 5.74
C LEU A 84 2.83 -3.91 4.61
N VAL A 85 3.44 -4.58 3.64
CA VAL A 85 4.01 -3.95 2.44
C VAL A 85 2.92 -3.29 1.60
N LEU A 86 1.77 -3.94 1.43
CA LEU A 86 0.62 -3.38 0.71
C LEU A 86 0.11 -2.10 1.40
N PHE A 87 -0.06 -2.13 2.72
CA PHE A 87 -0.47 -0.97 3.50
C PHE A 87 0.54 0.17 3.38
N TRP A 88 1.84 -0.15 3.47
CA TRP A 88 2.90 0.83 3.29
C TRP A 88 2.85 1.46 1.89
N LYS A 89 2.72 0.66 0.82
CA LYS A 89 2.62 1.16 -0.56
C LYS A 89 1.36 2.00 -0.78
N LEU A 90 0.23 1.64 -0.16
CA LEU A 90 -1.00 2.45 -0.18
C LEU A 90 -0.76 3.85 0.40
N CYS A 91 -0.11 3.93 1.57
CA CYS A 91 0.25 5.19 2.21
C CYS A 91 1.29 5.99 1.41
N ASP A 92 2.24 5.30 0.77
CA ASP A 92 3.32 5.94 0.05
C ASP A 92 2.83 6.61 -1.25
N PHE A 93 2.09 5.86 -2.06
CA PHE A 93 1.57 6.32 -3.35
C PHE A 93 0.30 7.16 -3.25
N ASN A 94 -0.42 7.13 -2.12
CA ASN A 94 -1.59 7.98 -1.90
C ASN A 94 -1.47 8.76 -0.59
N LYS A 95 -0.90 9.97 -0.67
CA LYS A 95 -0.75 10.84 0.51
C LYS A 95 -2.08 11.24 1.13
N LYS A 96 -3.18 11.31 0.36
CA LYS A 96 -4.53 11.58 0.91
C LYS A 96 -4.98 10.44 1.83
N PHE A 97 -4.74 9.20 1.43
CA PHE A 97 -4.97 8.03 2.28
C PHE A 97 -4.12 8.08 3.55
N LEU A 98 -2.81 8.39 3.43
CA LEU A 98 -1.95 8.54 4.60
C LEU A 98 -2.50 9.60 5.59
N PHE A 99 -2.86 10.79 5.10
CA PHE A 99 -3.46 11.82 5.95
C PHE A 99 -4.80 11.39 6.55
N PHE A 100 -5.63 10.68 5.78
CA PHE A 100 -6.87 10.09 6.29
C PHE A 100 -6.61 9.14 7.46
N VAL A 101 -5.65 8.22 7.33
CA VAL A 101 -5.28 7.28 8.40
C VAL A 101 -4.79 8.01 9.65
N LEU A 102 -3.92 9.03 9.48
CA LEU A 102 -3.35 9.79 10.60
C LEU A 102 -4.38 10.70 11.30
N LYS A 103 -5.37 11.21 10.56
CA LYS A 103 -6.42 12.07 11.09
C LYS A 103 -7.60 11.28 11.67
N SER A 104 -7.80 10.05 11.23
CA SER A 104 -8.88 9.18 11.71
C SER A 104 -8.71 8.89 13.20
N SER A 105 -9.81 8.94 13.96
CA SER A 105 -9.86 8.52 15.36
C SER A 105 -9.49 7.05 15.56
N ASP A 106 -9.56 6.27 14.48
CA ASP A 106 -9.45 4.81 14.50
C ASP A 106 -8.04 4.33 14.11
N VAL A 107 -7.04 5.21 14.18
CA VAL A 107 -5.63 4.86 13.86
C VAL A 107 -5.09 3.70 14.72
N LEU A 108 -5.64 3.51 15.91
CA LEU A 108 -5.28 2.39 16.78
C LEU A 108 -5.68 1.04 16.20
N ASP A 109 -6.75 0.96 15.40
CA ASP A 109 -7.23 -0.28 14.78
C ASP A 109 -6.22 -0.86 13.80
N ILE A 110 -5.37 -0.01 13.22
CA ILE A 110 -4.28 -0.44 12.33
C ILE A 110 -2.94 -0.56 13.07
N LEU A 111 -2.67 0.31 14.04
CA LEU A 111 -1.40 0.30 14.79
C LEU A 111 -1.26 -0.93 15.69
N VAL A 112 -2.33 -1.37 16.37
CA VAL A 112 -2.26 -2.51 17.29
C VAL A 112 -1.81 -3.80 16.58
N PRO A 113 -2.41 -4.20 15.44
CA PRO A 113 -1.91 -5.34 14.68
C PRO A 113 -0.48 -5.18 14.18
N ILE A 114 -0.08 -3.98 13.73
CA ILE A 114 1.30 -3.71 13.28
C ILE A 114 2.29 -3.94 14.42
N LEU A 115 2.02 -3.37 15.60
CA LEU A 115 2.87 -3.51 16.78
C LEU A 115 2.96 -4.96 17.24
N TYR A 116 1.87 -5.72 17.16
CA TYR A 116 1.88 -7.16 17.45
C TYR A 116 2.88 -7.90 16.55
N PHE A 117 2.80 -7.73 15.23
CA PHE A 117 3.73 -8.40 14.31
C PHE A 117 5.18 -7.92 14.47
N LEU A 118 5.40 -6.64 14.76
CA LEU A 118 6.73 -6.13 15.08
C LEU A 118 7.30 -6.78 16.36
N ASN A 119 6.47 -6.93 17.39
CA ASN A 119 6.87 -7.57 18.64
C ASN A 119 7.13 -9.07 18.47
N ASP A 120 6.29 -9.76 17.70
CA ASP A 120 6.45 -11.19 17.36
C ASP A 120 7.75 -11.41 16.58
N ALA A 121 8.03 -10.60 15.56
CA ALA A 121 9.27 -10.64 14.80
C ALA A 121 10.52 -10.36 15.65
N ARG A 122 10.41 -9.52 16.69
CA ARG A 122 11.51 -9.29 17.65
C ARG A 122 11.74 -10.48 18.59
N ALA A 123 10.68 -11.20 18.95
CA ALA A 123 10.75 -12.36 19.83
C ALA A 123 11.28 -13.61 19.13
N ASP A 124 11.17 -13.68 17.79
CA ASP A 124 11.73 -14.74 16.95
C ASP A 124 13.24 -14.53 16.69
N GLN A 125 14.02 -14.38 17.75
CA GLN A 125 15.45 -14.04 17.72
C GLN A 125 16.37 -15.21 17.27
N SER A 126 15.82 -16.17 16.51
CA SER A 126 16.52 -17.36 16.00
C SER A 126 16.50 -17.51 14.47
N ARG A 127 16.09 -16.45 13.75
CA ARG A 127 16.22 -16.33 12.29
C ARG A 127 17.02 -15.11 11.89
#